data_AF-A0A448WCB0-F1
#
_entry.id   AF-A0A448WCB0-F1
#
_cell.length_a   1.000
_cell.length_b   1.000
_cell.length_c   1.000
_cell.angle_alpha   90.00
_cell.angle_beta   90.00
_cell.angle_gamma   90.00
#
_symmetry.space_group_name_H-M   'P 1'
#
loop_
_entity.id
_entity.type
_entity.pdbx_description
1 polymer ?
#
loop_
_entity_poly.entity_id
_entity_poly.type
_entity_poly.pdbx_seq_one_letter_code
_entity_poly.pdbx_strand_id
1 'polypeptide(L)'
;MYEYLQLFQQFRDLKSLEEVKQTHHFSAHALRFINAITEILECLDAENILSNVLEKLAQSHQKHKVTIEHFKVTLAIAQQVISPLLSSESSRNSLKMVLDEATPIISAAISA
;
A
#
# COMPACT_ATOMS: atom_id res chain seq x y z
N MET A 1 -9.52 -13.04 2.17
CA MET A 1 -10.10 -11.98 1.31
C MET A 1 -11.18 -11.17 2.05
N TYR A 2 -12.17 -11.81 2.70
CA TYR A 2 -13.16 -11.09 3.52
C TYR A 2 -12.61 -10.50 4.83
N GLU A 3 -11.49 -11.03 5.34
CA GLU A 3 -10.83 -10.55 6.57
C GLU A 3 -10.36 -9.09 6.47
N TYR A 4 -9.83 -8.67 5.32
CA TYR A 4 -9.36 -7.29 5.13
C TYR A 4 -10.50 -6.27 5.11
N LEU A 5 -11.71 -6.64 4.69
CA LEU A 5 -12.86 -5.72 4.68
C LEU A 5 -13.19 -5.22 6.09
N GLN A 6 -12.93 -6.02 7.12
CA GLN A 6 -13.20 -5.65 8.52
C GLN A 6 -12.29 -4.51 9.01
N LEU A 7 -11.14 -4.28 8.36
CA LEU A 7 -10.25 -3.16 8.67
C LEU A 7 -10.82 -1.81 8.17
N PHE A 8 -11.76 -1.85 7.23
CA PHE A 8 -12.38 -0.68 6.64
C PHE A 8 -13.78 -0.48 7.22
N GLN A 9 -13.89 0.45 8.16
CA GLN A 9 -15.15 0.74 8.85
C GLN A 9 -16.28 1.12 7.89
N GLN A 10 -15.96 1.73 6.75
CA GLN A 10 -16.91 2.17 5.73
C GLN A 10 -17.55 1.03 4.94
N PHE A 11 -17.02 -0.19 5.04
CA PHE A 11 -17.48 -1.35 4.28
C PHE A 11 -18.18 -2.42 5.15
N ARG A 12 -18.35 -2.16 6.46
CA ARG A 12 -18.87 -3.15 7.42
C ARG A 12 -20.28 -3.65 7.10
N ASP A 13 -21.13 -2.80 6.53
CA ASP A 13 -22.52 -3.13 6.23
C ASP A 13 -22.71 -3.71 4.81
N LEU A 14 -21.63 -3.81 4.03
CA LEU A 14 -21.67 -4.33 2.66
C LEU A 14 -21.51 -5.84 2.67
N LYS A 15 -22.33 -6.53 1.87
CA LYS A 15 -22.47 -7.98 1.88
C LYS A 15 -21.60 -8.68 0.84
N SER A 16 -21.04 -7.93 -0.11
CA SER A 16 -20.22 -8.47 -1.19
C SER A 16 -19.10 -7.53 -1.64
N LEU A 17 -18.06 -8.09 -2.26
CA LEU A 17 -17.00 -7.29 -2.89
C LEU A 17 -17.52 -6.45 -4.06
N GLU A 18 -18.56 -6.91 -4.75
CA GLU A 18 -19.16 -6.14 -5.83
C GLU A 18 -19.83 -4.87 -5.28
N GLU A 19 -20.54 -4.97 -4.16
CA GLU A 19 -21.08 -3.78 -3.48
C GLU A 19 -19.97 -2.81 -3.06
N VAL A 20 -18.85 -3.32 -2.51
CA VAL A 20 -17.68 -2.50 -2.13
C VAL A 20 -17.14 -1.71 -3.31
N LYS A 21 -16.92 -2.38 -4.46
CA LYS A 21 -16.37 -1.78 -5.69
C LYS A 21 -17.22 -0.64 -6.24
N GLN A 22 -18.53 -0.64 -5.98
CA GLN A 22 -19.44 0.42 -6.45
C GLN A 22 -19.45 1.66 -5.54
N THR A 23 -18.77 1.63 -4.38
CA THR A 23 -18.80 2.75 -3.44
C THR A 23 -17.80 3.85 -3.80
N HIS A 24 -18.19 5.11 -3.56
CA HIS A 24 -17.26 6.25 -3.64
C HIS A 24 -16.08 6.10 -2.65
N HIS A 25 -16.30 5.46 -1.50
CA HIS A 25 -15.25 5.20 -0.51
C HIS A 25 -14.15 4.27 -1.06
N PHE A 26 -14.53 3.24 -1.81
CA PHE A 26 -13.58 2.37 -2.48
C PHE A 26 -12.79 3.13 -3.53
N SER A 27 -13.46 3.85 -4.44
CA SER A 27 -12.79 4.64 -5.48
C SER A 27 -11.81 5.65 -4.89
N ALA A 28 -12.20 6.34 -3.82
CA ALA A 28 -11.34 7.29 -3.13
C ALA A 28 -10.13 6.62 -2.45
N HIS A 29 -10.30 5.42 -1.87
CA HIS A 29 -9.17 4.69 -1.29
C HIS A 29 -8.23 4.14 -2.36
N ALA A 30 -8.76 3.61 -3.47
CA ALA A 30 -7.96 3.15 -4.60
C ALA A 30 -7.11 4.29 -5.18
N LEU A 31 -7.66 5.50 -5.32
CA LEU A 31 -6.90 6.67 -5.76
C LEU A 31 -5.79 7.03 -4.76
N ARG A 32 -6.08 7.04 -3.45
CA ARG A 32 -5.06 7.28 -2.42
C ARG A 32 -3.94 6.23 -2.46
N PHE A 33 -4.30 4.97 -2.72
CA PHE A 33 -3.34 3.88 -2.84
C PHE A 33 -2.39 4.11 -4.02
N ILE A 34 -2.92 4.41 -5.21
CA ILE A 34 -2.09 4.70 -6.40
C ILE A 34 -1.21 5.93 -6.16
N ASN A 35 -1.76 7.01 -5.59
CA ASN A 35 -0.99 8.22 -5.30
C ASN A 35 0.16 7.96 -4.32
N ALA A 36 -0.05 7.11 -3.30
CA ALA A 36 1.02 6.74 -2.37
C ALA A 36 2.16 5.97 -3.07
N ILE A 37 1.83 5.08 -4.02
CA ILE A 37 2.84 4.41 -4.84
C ILE A 37 3.61 5.42 -5.71
N THR A 38 2.89 6.35 -6.36
CA THR A 38 3.52 7.41 -7.15
C THR A 38 4.47 8.26 -6.30
N GLU A 39 4.03 8.70 -5.12
CA GLU A 39 4.85 9.50 -4.21
C GLU A 39 6.12 8.77 -3.76
N ILE A 40 6.02 7.46 -3.46
CA ILE A 40 7.19 6.61 -3.15
C ILE A 40 8.17 6.59 -4.32
N LEU A 41 7.69 6.41 -5.55
CA LEU A 41 8.53 6.36 -6.75
C LEU A 41 9.15 7.72 -7.10
N GLU A 42 8.47 8.83 -6.81
CA GLU A 42 8.99 10.19 -7.02
C GLU A 42 10.07 10.57 -6.00
N CYS A 43 10.07 9.93 -4.82
CA CYS A 43 11.01 10.24 -3.73
C CYS A 43 12.27 9.36 -3.72
N LEU A 44 12.49 8.48 -4.71
CA LEU A 44 13.59 7.49 -4.68
C LEU A 44 14.99 8.11 -4.56
N ASP A 45 15.21 9.28 -5.14
CA ASP A 45 16.50 9.98 -5.07
C ASP A 45 16.68 10.82 -3.79
N ALA A 46 15.66 10.87 -2.93
CA ALA A 46 15.64 11.66 -1.71
C ALA A 46 15.30 10.79 -0.49
N GLU A 47 16.31 10.06 0.00
CA GLU A 47 16.19 9.05 1.07
C GLU A 47 15.45 9.57 2.32
N ASN A 48 15.72 10.82 2.72
CA ASN A 48 15.06 11.46 3.86
C ASN A 48 13.56 11.74 3.61
N ILE A 49 13.19 12.11 2.39
CA ILE A 49 11.79 12.34 2.00
C ILE A 49 11.08 11.00 1.90
N LEU A 50 11.69 10.01 1.25
CA LEU A 50 11.15 8.66 1.12
C LEU A 50 10.86 8.03 2.49
N SER A 51 11.80 8.12 3.43
CA SER A 51 11.62 7.62 4.80
C SER A 51 10.42 8.28 5.47
N ASN A 52 10.30 9.61 5.38
CA ASN A 52 9.17 10.35 5.95
C ASN A 52 7.81 9.99 5.31
N VAL A 53 7.78 9.75 4.00
CA VAL A 53 6.55 9.29 3.30
C VAL A 53 6.14 7.92 3.81
N LEU A 54 7.08 6.98 3.91
CA LEU A 54 6.84 5.62 4.39
C LEU A 54 6.43 5.57 5.87
N GLU A 55 7.06 6.37 6.72
CA GLU A 55 6.70 6.52 8.14
C GLU A 55 5.28 7.06 8.31
N LYS A 56 4.91 8.13 7.60
CA LYS A 56 3.56 8.68 7.63
C LYS A 56 2.53 7.66 7.14
N LEU A 57 2.86 6.90 6.09
CA LEU A 57 2.00 5.85 5.58
C LEU A 57 1.76 4.79 6.65
N ALA A 58 2.82 4.29 7.30
CA ALA A 58 2.75 3.34 8.41
C ALA A 58 1.87 3.85 9.57
N GLN A 59 2.14 5.06 10.07
CA GLN A 59 1.41 5.67 11.18
C GLN A 59 -0.09 5.84 10.87
N SER A 60 -0.43 6.20 9.62
CA SER A 60 -1.81 6.37 9.20
C SER A 60 -2.62 5.05 9.21
N HIS A 61 -1.94 3.91 9.12
CA HIS A 61 -2.53 2.57 9.13
C HIS A 61 -2.52 1.93 10.54
N GLN A 62 -1.64 2.35 11.44
CA GLN A 62 -1.57 1.86 12.82
C GLN A 62 -2.90 2.05 13.57
N LYS A 63 -3.56 3.20 13.38
CA LYS A 63 -4.89 3.50 13.98
C LYS A 63 -6.01 2.54 13.54
N HIS A 64 -5.80 1.82 12.43
CA HIS A 64 -6.72 0.83 11.88
C HIS A 64 -6.32 -0.61 12.23
N LYS A 65 -5.39 -0.81 13.17
CA LYS A 65 -4.86 -2.12 13.59
C LYS A 65 -4.22 -2.90 12.44
N VAL A 66 -3.69 -2.18 11.46
CA VAL A 66 -2.93 -2.79 10.36
C VAL A 66 -1.55 -3.19 10.89
N THR A 67 -1.14 -4.43 10.67
CA THR A 67 0.14 -4.98 11.10
C THR A 67 1.14 -4.94 9.95
N ILE A 68 2.42 -5.18 10.25
CA ILE A 68 3.44 -5.34 9.21
C ILE A 68 3.13 -6.48 8.23
N GLU A 69 2.49 -7.56 8.70
CA GLU A 69 2.09 -8.68 7.82
C GLU A 69 1.01 -8.26 6.82
N HIS A 70 0.06 -7.42 7.22
CA HIS A 70 -0.90 -6.82 6.28
C HIS A 70 -0.19 -5.97 5.22
N PHE A 71 0.81 -5.17 5.62
CA PHE A 71 1.60 -4.38 4.68
C PHE A 71 2.39 -5.25 3.69
N LYS A 72 3.07 -6.30 4.17
CA LYS A 72 3.78 -7.24 3.28
C LYS A 72 2.85 -7.86 2.23
N VAL A 73 1.64 -8.24 2.63
CA VAL A 73 0.63 -8.74 1.68
C VAL A 73 0.24 -7.65 0.68
N THR A 74 0.00 -6.41 1.13
CA THR A 74 -0.32 -5.29 0.23
C THR A 74 0.82 -4.98 -0.75
N LEU A 75 2.08 -4.97 -0.30
CA LEU A 75 3.24 -4.73 -1.17
C LEU A 75 3.41 -5.85 -2.20
N ALA A 76 3.20 -7.11 -1.80
CA ALA A 76 3.21 -8.23 -2.73
C ALA A 76 2.10 -8.13 -3.79
N ILE A 77 0.89 -7.70 -3.40
CA ILE A 77 -0.21 -7.42 -4.33
C ILE A 77 0.15 -6.26 -5.26
N ALA A 78 0.72 -5.17 -4.75
CA ALA A 78 1.16 -4.03 -5.54
C ALA A 78 2.18 -4.48 -6.61
N GLN A 79 3.18 -5.28 -6.21
CA GLN A 79 4.15 -5.85 -7.13
C GLN A 79 3.48 -6.70 -8.21
N GLN A 80 2.57 -7.61 -7.84
CA GLN A 80 1.88 -8.49 -8.78
C GLN A 80 1.02 -7.72 -9.78
N VAL A 81 0.37 -6.64 -9.35
CA VAL A 81 -0.53 -5.84 -10.20
C VAL A 81 0.25 -4.88 -11.09
N ILE A 82 1.31 -4.25 -10.58
CA ILE A 82 2.06 -3.23 -11.32
C ILE A 82 3.10 -3.86 -12.24
N SER A 83 3.78 -4.95 -11.84
CA SER A 83 4.86 -5.54 -12.64
C SER A 83 4.47 -5.86 -14.09
N PRO A 84 3.28 -6.43 -14.38
CA PRO A 84 2.84 -6.70 -15.75
C PRO A 84 2.65 -5.43 -16.61
N LEU A 85 2.46 -4.26 -15.98
CA LEU A 85 2.30 -2.97 -16.67
C LEU A 85 3.66 -2.36 -17.07
N LEU A 86 4.76 -2.88 -16.53
CA LEU A 86 6.11 -2.39 -16.80
C LEU A 86 6.71 -3.12 -18.00
N SER A 87 7.20 -2.35 -18.96
CA SER A 87 7.67 -2.84 -20.27
C SER A 87 8.95 -3.68 -20.20
N SER A 88 9.81 -3.45 -19.21
CA SER A 88 11.12 -4.09 -19.11
C SER A 88 11.29 -4.94 -17.85
N GLU A 89 12.10 -5.99 -17.95
CA GLU A 89 12.50 -6.81 -16.79
C GLU A 89 13.25 -5.99 -15.75
N SER A 90 14.12 -5.09 -16.21
CA SER A 90 14.82 -4.15 -15.32
C SER A 90 13.85 -3.31 -14.50
N SER A 91 12.82 -2.72 -15.12
CA SER A 91 11.81 -1.93 -14.40
C SER A 91 11.03 -2.77 -13.37
N ARG A 92 10.70 -4.02 -13.72
CA ARG A 92 10.03 -4.95 -12.78
C ARG A 92 10.92 -5.30 -11.59
N ASN A 93 12.21 -5.53 -11.83
CA ASN A 93 13.18 -5.79 -10.78
C ASN A 93 13.40 -4.56 -9.89
N SER A 94 13.50 -3.37 -10.48
CA SER A 94 13.60 -2.11 -9.72
C SER A 94 12.37 -1.87 -8.84
N LEU A 95 11.16 -2.09 -9.35
CA LEU A 95 9.94 -2.01 -8.54
C LEU A 95 10.01 -2.96 -7.35
N LYS A 96 10.42 -4.21 -7.57
CA LYS A 96 10.57 -5.18 -6.47
C LYS A 96 11.55 -4.66 -5.41
N MET A 97 12.72 -4.15 -5.82
CA MET A 97 13.73 -3.62 -4.89
C MET A 97 13.17 -2.48 -4.05
N VAL A 98 12.44 -1.54 -4.66
CA VAL A 98 11.80 -0.42 -3.94
C VAL A 98 10.80 -0.92 -2.90
N LEU A 99 9.96 -1.89 -3.25
CA LEU A 99 8.96 -2.43 -2.32
C LEU A 99 9.60 -3.27 -1.20
N ASP A 100 10.69 -3.98 -1.49
CA ASP A 100 11.47 -4.71 -0.49
C ASP A 100 12.12 -3.72 0.51
N GLU A 101 12.75 -2.64 0.03
CA GLU A 101 13.36 -1.56 0.82
C GLU A 101 12.34 -0.81 1.70
N ALA A 102 11.10 -0.66 1.22
CA ALA A 102 10.04 -0.02 2.01
C ALA A 102 9.65 -0.84 3.26
N THR A 103 9.79 -2.17 3.22
CA THR A 103 9.35 -3.08 4.29
C THR A 103 10.02 -2.80 5.65
N PRO A 104 11.36 -2.72 5.78
CA PRO A 104 12.00 -2.43 7.07
C PRO A 104 11.63 -1.06 7.63
N ILE A 105 11.48 -0.03 6.77
CA ILE A 105 11.10 1.32 7.19
C ILE A 105 9.68 1.31 7.77
N ILE A 106 8.73 0.70 7.06
CA ILE A 106 7.34 0.55 7.54
C ILE A 106 7.30 -0.27 8.84
N SER A 107 8.09 -1.35 8.94
CA SER A 107 8.13 -2.20 10.12
C SER A 107 8.60 -1.44 11.37
N ALA A 108 9.63 -0.60 11.23
CA ALA A 108 10.12 0.25 12.30
C ALA A 108 9.05 1.26 12.74
N ALA A 109 8.36 1.88 11.78
CA ALA A 109 7.36 2.91 12.05
C ALA A 109 6.06 2.38 12.68
N ILE A 110 5.63 1.15 12.37
CA ILE A 110 4.44 0.52 12.99
C ILE A 110 4.69 0.08 14.42
N SER A 111 5.95 -0.25 14.74
CA SER A 111 6.37 -0.76 16.06
C SER A 111 6.79 0.35 17.03
N ALA A 112 6.88 1.59 16.56
CA ALA A 112 7.18 2.79 17.33
C ALA A 112 5.94 3.35 18.03
#